data_AF-A0A1F7IH10-F1
#
_entry.id   AF-A0A1F7IH10-F1
#
_cell.length_a   1.000
_cell.length_b   1.000
_cell.length_c   1.000
_cell.angle_alpha   90.00
_cell.angle_beta   90.00
_cell.angle_gamma   90.00
#
_symmetry.space_group_name_H-M   'P 1'
#
loop_
_entity.id
_entity.type
_entity.pdbx_description
1 polymer ?
#
loop_
_entity_poly.entity_id
_entity_poly.type
_entity_poly.pdbx_seq_one_letter_code
_entity_poly.pdbx_strand_id
1 'polypeptide(L)' 'MSIKISPGLRKLYAEKVLELANIGAGATLFSQFLTEKGFSWLSTFVGFGIIIVGYVVSYLLYPKRLKL' A
#
# COMPACT_ATOMS: atom_id res chain seq x y z
N MET A 1 19.14 2.33 -19.64
CA MET A 1 20.03 2.55 -18.48
C MET A 1 19.35 1.94 -17.26
N SER A 2 19.85 0.82 -16.74
CA SER A 2 19.23 0.15 -15.58
C SER A 2 19.74 0.81 -14.29
N ILE A 3 18.87 1.56 -13.61
CA ILE A 3 19.19 2.17 -12.32
C ILE A 3 19.35 1.02 -11.32
N LYS A 4 20.59 0.72 -10.92
CA LYS A 4 20.87 -0.26 -9.86
C LYS A 4 20.47 0.37 -8.52
N ILE A 5 19.21 0.20 -8.13
CA ILE A 5 18.70 0.59 -6.81
C ILE A 5 19.39 -0.29 -5.75
N SER A 6 19.98 0.32 -4.73
CA SER A 6 20.63 -0.42 -3.65
C SER A 6 19.61 -1.27 -2.87
N PRO A 7 19.99 -2.44 -2.32
CA PRO A 7 19.06 -3.29 -1.57
C PRO A 7 18.38 -2.57 -0.41
N GLY A 8 19.11 -1.68 0.28
CA GLY A 8 18.57 -0.85 1.37
C GLY A 8 17.52 0.15 0.89
N LEU A 9 17.78 0.83 -0.23
CA LEU A 9 16.82 1.77 -0.80
C LEU A 9 15.56 1.05 -1.29
N ARG A 10 15.71 -0.15 -1.85
CA ARG A 10 14.59 -0.99 -2.29
C ARG A 10 13.70 -1.45 -1.12
N LYS A 11 14.31 -1.80 0.03
CA LYS A 11 13.59 -2.11 1.28
C LYS A 11 12.84 -0.88 1.80
N LEU A 12 13.48 0.29 1.82
CA LEU A 12 12.85 1.54 2.24
C LEU A 12 11.62 1.86 1.37
N TYR A 13 11.73 1.73 0.05
CA TYR A 13 10.58 1.91 -0.84
C TYR A 13 9.46 0.89 -0.57
N ALA A 14 9.80 -0.38 -0.34
CA ALA A 14 8.80 -1.40 0.01
C ALA A 14 8.02 -1.02 1.28
N GLU A 15 8.71 -0.53 2.31
CA GLU A 15 8.10 -0.08 3.57
C GLU A 15 7.22 1.16 3.35
N LYS A 16 7.72 2.16 2.60
CA LYS A 16 6.96 3.39 2.34
C LYS A 16 5.75 3.19 1.44
N VAL A 17 5.80 2.26 0.49
CA VAL A 17 4.63 1.86 -0.31
C VAL A 17 3.57 1.24 0.58
N LEU A 18 3.95 0.38 1.53
CA LEU A 18 3.01 -0.24 2.45
C LEU A 18 2.39 0.77 3.42
N GLU A 19 3.20 1.69 3.97
CA GLU A 19 2.70 2.80 4.79
C GLU A 19 1.68 3.65 4.02
N LEU A 20 2.01 4.04 2.78
CA LEU A 20 1.12 4.84 1.94
C LEU A 20 -0.18 4.11 1.61
N ALA A 21 -0.12 2.80 1.32
CA ALA A 21 -1.30 2.00 1.06
C ALA A 21 -2.21 1.90 2.30
N ASN A 22 -1.64 1.73 3.49
CA ASN A 22 -2.40 1.71 4.74
C ASN A 22 -3.06 3.06 5.02
N ILE A 23 -2.34 4.17 4.83
CA ILE A 23 -2.90 5.52 4.99
C ILE A 23 -4.01 5.77 3.95
N GLY A 24 -3.78 5.41 2.69
CA GLY A 24 -4.75 5.60 1.61
C GLY A 24 -6.02 4.76 1.81
N ALA A 25 -5.87 3.50 2.19
CA ALA A 25 -7.00 2.63 2.51
C ALA A 25 -7.76 3.12 3.74
N GLY A 26 -7.04 3.50 4.80
CA GLY A 26 -7.61 4.10 6.00
C GLY A 26 -8.42 5.35 5.66
N ALA A 27 -7.83 6.32 4.95
CA ALA A 27 -8.51 7.54 4.53
C ALA A 27 -9.75 7.25 3.66
N THR A 28 -9.66 6.28 2.74
CA THR A 28 -10.79 5.88 1.88
C THR A 28 -11.93 5.30 2.70
N LEU A 29 -11.64 4.41 3.66
CA LEU A 29 -12.65 3.83 4.54
C LEU A 29 -13.22 4.87 5.51
N PHE A 30 -12.36 5.68 6.13
CA PHE A 30 -12.75 6.75 7.05
C PHE A 30 -13.60 7.83 6.38
N SER A 31 -13.34 8.14 5.10
CA SER A 31 -14.11 9.14 4.34
C SER A 31 -15.60 8.82 4.28
N GLN A 32 -15.97 7.53 4.34
CA GLN A 32 -17.36 7.10 4.35
C GLN A 32 -18.11 7.49 5.63
N PHE A 33 -17.39 7.68 6.74
CA PHE A 33 -17.98 8.13 8.00
C PHE A 33 -18.03 9.65 8.12
N LEU A 34 -17.18 10.36 7.37
CA LEU A 34 -17.18 11.83 7.30
C LEU A 34 -18.22 12.35 6.31
N THR A 35 -18.50 11.57 5.27
CA THR A 35 -19.54 11.91 4.31
C THR A 35 -20.87 11.45 4.89
N GLU A 36 -21.87 12.31 5.06
CA GLU A 36 -23.22 11.94 5.55
C GLU A 36 -23.97 10.95 4.64
N LYS A 37 -23.31 10.45 3.59
CA LYS A 37 -23.77 9.34 2.76
C LYS A 37 -23.54 8.05 3.53
N GLY A 38 -24.59 7.26 3.71
CA GLY A 38 -24.52 5.97 4.39
C GLY A 38 -23.45 5.03 3.82
N PHE A 39 -23.18 3.95 4.55
CA PHE A 39 -22.13 2.98 4.25
C PHE A 39 -22.09 2.56 2.77
N SER A 40 -20.90 2.62 2.16
CA SER A 40 -20.68 2.31 0.75
C SER A 40 -19.80 1.07 0.60
N TRP A 41 -20.40 -0.01 0.11
CA TRP A 41 -19.66 -1.21 -0.27
C TRP A 41 -18.62 -0.92 -1.36
N LEU A 42 -18.92 -0.03 -2.30
CA LEU A 42 -17.99 0.36 -3.36
C LEU A 42 -16.71 0.98 -2.77
N SER A 43 -16.86 1.97 -1.89
CA SER A 43 -15.71 2.62 -1.24
C SER A 43 -14.93 1.64 -0.37
N THR A 44 -15.61 0.64 0.20
CA THR A 44 -14.98 -0.45 0.96
C THR A 44 -14.13 -1.34 0.05
N PHE A 45 -14.64 -1.76 -1.11
CA PHE A 45 -13.86 -2.50 -2.10
C PHE A 45 -12.67 -1.71 -2.63
N VAL A 46 -12.81 -0.40 -2.84
CA VAL A 46 -11.69 0.47 -3.22
C VAL A 46 -10.62 0.50 -2.14
N GLY A 47 -11.01 0.65 -0.86
CA GLY A 47 -10.08 0.58 0.28
C GLY A 47 -9.29 -0.73 0.32
N PHE A 48 -9.97 -1.87 0.16
CA PHE A 48 -9.29 -3.17 0.07
C PHE A 48 -8.39 -3.29 -1.16
N GLY A 49 -8.81 -2.75 -2.31
CA GLY A 49 -8.00 -2.71 -3.52
C GLY A 49 -6.68 -1.97 -3.30
N ILE A 50 -6.70 -0.84 -2.60
CA ILE A 50 -5.49 -0.07 -2.25
C ILE A 50 -4.54 -0.92 -1.39
N ILE A 51 -5.06 -1.64 -0.38
CA ILE A 51 -4.25 -2.54 0.47
C ILE A 51 -3.61 -3.64 -0.36
N ILE A 52 -4.39 -4.34 -1.19
CA ILE A 52 -3.91 -5.47 -2.00
C ILE A 52 -2.81 -5.01 -2.96
N VAL A 53 -3.04 -3.91 -3.69
CA VAL A 53 -2.04 -3.36 -4.62
C VAL A 53 -0.79 -2.92 -3.87
N GLY A 54 -0.94 -2.20 -2.75
CA GLY A 54 0.18 -1.77 -1.92
C GLY A 54 1.01 -2.94 -1.41
N TYR A 55 0.35 -4.01 -0.96
CA TYR A 55 1.01 -5.21 -0.49
C TYR A 55 1.78 -5.93 -1.60
N VAL A 56 1.16 -6.08 -2.79
CA VAL A 56 1.82 -6.70 -3.96
C VAL A 56 3.04 -5.88 -4.37
N VAL A 57 2.92 -4.56 -4.49
CA VAL A 57 4.05 -3.70 -4.88
C VAL A 57 5.14 -3.73 -3.81
N SER A 58 4.78 -3.66 -2.53
CA SER A 58 5.74 -3.80 -1.42
C SER A 58 6.48 -5.14 -1.48
N TYR A 59 5.76 -6.24 -1.70
CA TYR A 59 6.35 -7.58 -1.83
C TYR A 59 7.30 -7.70 -3.02
N LEU A 60 6.96 -7.10 -4.17
CA LEU A 60 7.83 -7.08 -5.34
C LEU A 60 9.10 -6.24 -5.11
N LEU A 61 8.99 -5.18 -4.32
CA LEU A 61 10.12 -4.34 -3.94
C LEU A 61 10.96 -4.96 -2.83
N TYR A 62 10.38 -5.77 -1.95
CA TYR A 62 11.12 -6.35 -0.83
C TYR A 62 12.28 -7.24 -1.34
N PRO A 63 13.52 -7.00 -0.91
CA PRO A 63 14.66 -7.78 -1.39
C PRO A 63 14.53 -9.24 -0.92
N LYS A 64 14.38 -10.19 -1.87
CA LYS A 64 14.25 -11.63 -1.61
C LYS A 64 15.52 -12.33 -1.08
N ARG A 65 16.49 -11.57 -0.56
CA ARG A 65 17.72 -12.09 0.07
C ARG A 65 17.83 -11.62 1.52
N LEU A 66 17.03 -12.24 2.38
CA LEU A 66 17.37 -12.48 3.78
C LEU A 66 16.89 -13.91 4.04
N LYS A 67 17.68 -14.88 3.54
CA LYS A 67 17.73 -16.17 4.22
C LYS A 67 18.42 -15.85 5.55
N LEU A 68 17.61 -15.81 6.61
CA LEU A 68 18.10 -16.03 7.97
C LEU A 68 18.85 -17.36 8.00
#